data_AF-A0A836ZRH8-F1
#
_entry.id   AF-A0A836ZRH8-F1
#
_cell.length_a   1.000
_cell.length_b   1.000
_cell.length_c   1.000
_cell.angle_alpha   90.00
_cell.angle_beta   90.00
_cell.angle_gamma   90.00
#
_symmetry.space_group_name_H-M   'P 1'
#
loop_
_entity.id
_entity.type
_entity.pdbx_description
1 polymer ?
#
loop_
_entity_poly.entity_id
_entity_poly.type
_entity_poly.pdbx_seq_one_letter_code
_entity_poly.pdbx_strand_id
1 'polypeptide(L)'
;MNTTVSNQTPHIRIFDTTLRDGEQSPGCSMTPQQKLVMARALDELGVDIIETGFPASSHSDREAVAMMGRELRRPTLAVLSRCLQTDIEISAKALEAAANPR
;
A
#
# COMPACT_ATOMS: atom_id res chain seq x y z
N MET A 1 -19.27 7.58 -41.33
CA MET A 1 -19.12 7.70 -39.86
C MET A 1 -17.86 6.93 -39.50
N ASN A 2 -16.75 7.62 -39.20
CA ASN A 2 -15.48 6.98 -38.85
C ASN A 2 -15.43 6.75 -37.35
N THR A 3 -15.56 5.50 -36.92
CA THR A 3 -15.37 5.10 -35.53
C THR A 3 -13.88 4.94 -35.29
N THR A 4 -13.23 5.96 -34.72
CA THR A 4 -11.86 5.84 -34.20
C THR A 4 -11.89 4.90 -33.00
N VAL A 5 -11.54 3.63 -33.22
CA VAL A 5 -11.22 2.70 -32.14
C VAL A 5 -9.94 3.20 -31.48
N SER A 6 -10.02 3.69 -30.24
CA SER A 6 -8.83 4.11 -29.51
C SER A 6 -7.93 2.90 -29.28
N ASN A 7 -6.77 2.86 -29.91
CA ASN A 7 -5.78 1.81 -29.72
C ASN A 7 -5.00 2.05 -28.40
N GLN A 8 -5.73 2.11 -27.28
CA GLN A 8 -5.14 2.21 -25.95
C GLN A 8 -4.69 0.81 -25.56
N THR A 9 -3.39 0.57 -25.54
CA THR A 9 -2.82 -0.64 -24.96
C THR A 9 -3.24 -0.70 -23.48
N PRO A 10 -3.81 -1.80 -22.99
CA PRO A 10 -4.24 -1.88 -21.60
C PRO A 10 -3.04 -1.70 -20.67
N HIS A 11 -3.16 -0.76 -19.73
CA HIS A 11 -2.12 -0.49 -18.74
C HIS A 11 -2.18 -1.55 -17.62
N ILE A 12 -1.15 -2.38 -17.53
CA ILE A 12 -0.98 -3.36 -16.45
C ILE A 12 -0.44 -2.63 -15.24
N ARG A 13 -1.12 -2.77 -14.09
CA ARG A 13 -0.68 -2.19 -12.81
C ARG A 13 -0.01 -3.25 -11.96
N ILE A 14 1.08 -2.89 -11.31
CA ILE A 14 1.81 -3.73 -10.37
C ILE A 14 1.31 -3.46 -8.96
N PHE A 15 0.78 -4.49 -8.32
CA PHE A 15 0.39 -4.50 -6.91
C PHE A 15 1.41 -5.34 -6.14
N ASP A 16 2.14 -4.71 -5.23
CA ASP A 16 3.20 -5.34 -4.45
C ASP A 16 2.74 -5.62 -3.00
N THR A 17 2.98 -6.84 -2.52
CA THR A 17 2.59 -7.30 -1.17
C THR A 17 3.79 -7.52 -0.24
N THR A 18 4.99 -7.03 -0.59
CA THR A 18 6.21 -7.27 0.19
C THR A 18 6.08 -6.83 1.65
N LEU A 19 5.42 -5.69 1.90
CA LEU A 19 5.28 -5.13 3.25
C LEU A 19 4.19 -5.78 4.11
N ARG A 20 3.41 -6.73 3.55
CA ARG A 20 2.37 -7.47 4.26
C ARG A 20 2.57 -8.98 4.14
N ASP A 21 2.45 -9.56 2.96
CA ASP A 21 2.67 -11.01 2.78
C ASP A 21 4.15 -11.36 2.89
N GLY A 22 5.03 -10.53 2.32
CA GLY A 22 6.47 -10.75 2.37
C GLY A 22 7.01 -10.76 3.80
N GLU A 23 6.61 -9.80 4.63
CA GLU A 23 7.07 -9.71 6.02
C GLU A 23 6.63 -10.88 6.92
N GLN A 24 5.57 -11.61 6.54
CA GLN A 24 5.09 -12.78 7.27
C GLN A 24 6.01 -14.00 7.08
N SER A 25 6.96 -13.92 6.16
CA SER A 25 7.98 -14.95 5.96
C SER A 25 8.95 -15.01 7.16
N PRO A 26 9.36 -16.22 7.60
CA PRO A 26 10.32 -16.36 8.70
C PRO A 26 11.61 -15.57 8.46
N GLY A 27 11.96 -14.70 9.42
CA GLY A 27 13.16 -13.85 9.33
C GLY A 27 12.98 -12.56 8.52
N CYS A 28 11.79 -12.28 8.00
CA CYS A 28 11.50 -11.08 7.19
C CYS A 28 10.71 -9.99 7.94
N SER A 29 10.52 -10.12 9.26
CA SER A 29 9.80 -9.13 10.06
C SER A 29 10.46 -7.76 10.00
N MET A 30 9.67 -6.71 9.80
CA MET A 30 10.16 -5.34 9.63
C MET A 30 9.62 -4.44 10.73
N THR A 31 10.50 -3.62 11.30
CA THR A 31 10.10 -2.43 12.06
C THR A 31 9.42 -1.41 11.15
N PRO A 32 8.62 -0.47 11.70
CA PRO A 32 8.01 0.59 10.90
C PRO A 32 9.02 1.37 10.02
N GLN A 33 10.22 1.62 10.55
CA GLN A 33 11.29 2.32 9.83
C GLN A 33 11.86 1.47 8.70
N GLN A 34 12.05 0.16 8.91
CA GLN A 34 12.47 -0.76 7.84
C GLN A 34 11.40 -0.87 6.76
N LYS A 35 10.12 -0.90 7.13
CA LYS A 35 9.02 -0.86 6.14
C LYS A 35 9.07 0.40 5.30
N LEU A 36 9.31 1.58 5.91
CA LEU A 36 9.43 2.84 5.17
C LEU A 36 10.60 2.81 4.17
N VAL A 37 11.75 2.26 4.56
CA VAL A 37 12.91 2.09 3.66
C VAL A 37 12.54 1.21 2.46
N MET A 38 11.89 0.07 2.71
CA MET A 38 11.43 -0.81 1.62
C MET A 38 10.35 -0.15 0.75
N ALA A 39 9.40 0.58 1.35
CA ALA A 39 8.35 1.31 0.63
C ALA A 39 8.93 2.36 -0.33
N ARG A 40 9.99 3.07 0.08
CA ARG A 40 10.73 3.99 -0.80
C ARG A 40 11.37 3.27 -1.97
N ALA A 41 11.99 2.11 -1.74
CA ALA A 41 12.58 1.31 -2.80
C ALA A 41 11.52 0.80 -3.80
N LEU A 42 10.35 0.38 -3.32
CA LEU A 42 9.21 -0.01 -4.17
C LEU A 42 8.64 1.18 -4.95
N ASP A 43 8.60 2.36 -4.34
CA ASP A 43 8.21 3.60 -5.02
C ASP A 43 9.20 3.97 -6.13
N GLU A 44 10.51 3.92 -5.85
CA GLU A 44 11.57 4.17 -6.83
C GLU A 44 11.56 3.14 -7.98
N LEU A 45 11.26 1.88 -7.68
CA LEU A 45 11.09 0.82 -8.67
C LEU A 45 9.90 1.07 -9.62
N GLY A 46 8.96 1.94 -9.24
CA GLY A 46 7.82 2.32 -10.07
C GLY A 46 6.54 1.54 -9.78
N VAL A 47 6.46 0.78 -8.69
CA VAL A 47 5.25 0.03 -8.30
C VAL A 47 4.02 0.94 -8.23
N ASP A 48 2.88 0.51 -8.77
CA ASP A 48 1.66 1.32 -8.81
C ASP A 48 0.92 1.32 -7.47
N ILE A 49 0.89 0.17 -6.79
CA ILE A 49 0.17 -0.03 -5.53
C ILE A 49 1.04 -0.82 -4.56
N ILE A 50 1.16 -0.32 -3.34
CA ILE A 50 1.90 -0.98 -2.26
C ILE A 50 0.89 -1.40 -1.18
N GLU A 51 0.79 -2.69 -0.87
CA GLU A 51 0.05 -3.19 0.29
C GLU A 51 0.91 -3.02 1.54
N THR A 52 0.59 -1.99 2.33
CA THR A 52 1.45 -1.43 3.39
C THR A 52 1.35 -2.13 4.75
N GLY A 53 0.42 -3.07 4.90
CA GLY A 53 0.25 -3.88 6.11
C GLY A 53 -1.20 -4.18 6.44
N PHE A 54 -1.44 -4.60 7.69
CA PHE A 54 -2.76 -4.89 8.24
C PHE A 54 -3.03 -4.05 9.52
N PRO A 55 -3.53 -2.82 9.36
CA PRO A 55 -3.71 -1.87 10.46
C PRO A 55 -4.52 -2.39 11.63
N ALA A 56 -5.54 -3.23 11.43
CA ALA A 56 -6.38 -3.71 12.52
C ALA A 56 -5.64 -4.70 13.45
N SER A 57 -4.68 -5.47 12.92
CA SER A 57 -3.94 -6.47 13.70
C SER A 57 -2.66 -5.93 14.34
N SER A 58 -2.11 -4.82 13.83
CA SER A 58 -0.77 -4.35 14.17
C SER A 58 -0.73 -2.83 14.42
N HIS A 59 -0.31 -2.44 15.63
CA HIS A 59 0.03 -1.03 15.90
C HIS A 59 1.24 -0.55 15.09
N SER A 60 2.22 -1.43 14.88
CA SER A 60 3.41 -1.17 14.07
C SER A 60 3.01 -0.83 12.64
N ASP A 61 2.01 -1.50 12.08
CA ASP A 61 1.52 -1.22 10.73
C ASP A 61 0.84 0.13 10.67
N ARG A 62 0.02 0.50 11.66
CA ARG A 62 -0.58 1.84 11.71
C ARG A 62 0.47 2.94 11.68
N GLU A 63 1.57 2.77 12.42
CA GLU A 63 2.68 3.72 12.42
C GLU A 63 3.38 3.77 11.05
N ALA A 64 3.69 2.60 10.48
CA ALA A 64 4.33 2.48 9.17
C ALA A 64 3.49 3.13 8.05
N VAL A 65 2.19 2.84 8.01
CA VAL A 65 1.24 3.42 7.05
C VAL A 65 1.18 4.93 7.19
N ALA A 66 1.14 5.46 8.41
CA ALA A 66 1.13 6.91 8.63
C ALA A 66 2.44 7.57 8.17
N MET A 67 3.59 6.93 8.38
CA MET A 67 4.89 7.44 7.90
C MET A 67 4.95 7.44 6.37
N MET A 68 4.62 6.32 5.72
CA MET A 68 4.57 6.22 4.25
C MET A 68 3.56 7.21 3.68
N GLY A 69 2.39 7.28 4.30
CA GLY A 69 1.31 8.21 3.99
C GLY A 69 1.71 9.68 4.18
N ARG A 70 2.81 10.03 4.86
CA ARG A 70 3.33 11.41 4.92
C ARG A 70 4.44 11.71 3.92
N GLU A 71 5.12 10.69 3.42
CA GLU A 71 6.25 10.85 2.51
C GLU A 71 5.95 10.46 1.06
N LEU A 72 5.35 9.30 0.81
CA LEU A 72 5.13 8.77 -0.52
C LEU A 72 3.89 9.40 -1.14
N ARG A 73 4.05 10.05 -2.29
CA ARG A 73 2.95 10.75 -2.99
C ARG A 73 2.52 10.03 -4.27
N ARG A 74 3.43 9.33 -4.93
CA ARG A 74 3.21 8.68 -6.23
C ARG A 74 2.39 7.39 -6.14
N PRO A 75 2.76 6.37 -5.34
CA PRO A 75 2.07 5.10 -5.36
C PRO A 75 0.72 5.21 -4.66
N THR A 76 -0.17 4.29 -5.00
CA THR A 76 -1.36 4.04 -4.19
C THR A 76 -0.94 3.24 -2.95
N LEU A 77 -1.34 3.70 -1.76
CA LEU A 77 -1.14 2.93 -0.53
C LEU A 77 -2.43 2.18 -0.22
N ALA A 78 -2.30 0.86 -0.15
CA ALA A 78 -3.39 -0.05 0.21
C ALA A 78 -3.11 -0.72 1.54
N VAL A 79 -4.15 -1.12 2.26
CA VAL A 79 -4.04 -1.90 3.50
C VAL A 79 -4.97 -3.11 3.47
N LEU A 80 -4.56 -4.21 4.10
CA LEU A 80 -5.44 -5.34 4.31
C LEU A 80 -6.48 -4.99 5.38
N SER A 81 -7.75 -5.28 5.11
CA SER A 81 -8.84 -5.19 6.09
C SER A 81 -9.68 -6.46 6.05
N ARG A 82 -10.08 -6.98 7.21
CA ARG A 82 -11.16 -7.98 7.27
C ARG A 82 -12.51 -7.31 7.07
N CYS A 83 -13.54 -8.10 6.77
CA CYS A 83 -14.92 -7.66 6.62
C CYS A 83 -15.62 -7.42 7.98
N LEU A 84 -14.95 -6.71 8.89
CA LEU A 84 -15.50 -6.27 10.17
C LEU A 84 -15.58 -4.75 10.16
N GLN A 85 -16.70 -4.19 10.63
CA GLN A 85 -16.89 -2.73 10.64
C GLN A 85 -15.73 -2.00 11.33
N THR A 86 -15.29 -2.51 12.49
CA THR A 86 -14.17 -1.94 13.24
C THR A 86 -12.85 -1.97 12.47
N ASP A 87 -12.58 -3.04 11.72
CA ASP A 87 -11.36 -3.17 10.93
C ASP A 87 -11.36 -2.20 9.75
N ILE A 88 -12.52 -2.01 9.11
CA ILE A 88 -12.71 -1.07 8.00
C ILE A 88 -12.46 0.36 8.50
N GLU A 89 -13.04 0.72 9.65
CA GLU A 89 -12.85 2.05 10.27
C GLU A 89 -11.39 2.31 10.63
N ILE A 90 -10.70 1.32 11.21
CA ILE A 90 -9.27 1.41 11.53
C ILE A 90 -8.42 1.56 10.26
N SER A 91 -8.75 0.81 9.21
CA SER A 91 -8.04 0.84 7.93
C SER A 91 -8.18 2.19 7.23
N ALA A 92 -9.40 2.73 7.18
CA ALA A 92 -9.66 4.06 6.65
C ALA A 92 -8.88 5.14 7.42
N LYS A 93 -8.87 5.06 8.76
CA LYS A 93 -8.13 5.99 9.61
C LYS A 93 -6.62 5.93 9.40
N ALA A 94 -6.06 4.73 9.26
CA ALA A 94 -4.62 4.56 9.04
C ALA A 94 -4.14 5.25 7.75
N LEU A 95 -5.00 5.27 6.72
CA LEU A 95 -4.71 5.82 5.41
C LEU A 95 -4.98 7.33 5.26
N GLU A 96 -5.44 8.03 6.30
CA GLU A 96 -5.82 9.46 6.23
C GLU A 96 -4.72 10.38 5.66
N ALA A 97 -3.45 10.06 5.88
CA ALA A 97 -2.34 10.84 5.37
C ALA A 97 -2.03 10.57 3.88
N ALA A 98 -2.39 9.40 3.36
CA ALA A 98 -1.99 8.95 2.03
C ALA A 98 -2.59 9.81 0.91
N ALA A 99 -1.77 10.14 -0.09
CA ALA A 99 -2.23 10.91 -1.25
C ALA A 99 -3.25 10.15 -2.11
N ASN A 100 -3.08 8.83 -2.22
CA ASN A 100 -3.91 7.93 -3.01
C ASN A 100 -4.28 6.69 -2.16
N PRO A 101 -5.26 6.79 -1.23
CA PRO A 101 -5.62 5.70 -0.34
C PRO A 101 -6.53 4.67 -1.02
N ARG A 102 -6.33 3.37 -0.73
CA ARG A 102 -7.21 2.27 -1.17
C ARG A 102 -7.44 1.23 -0.09
#